data_AF-A0A4P6XBW7-F1
#
_entry.id   AF-A0A4P6XBW7-F1
#
_cell.length_a   1.000
_cell.length_b   1.000
_cell.length_c   1.000
_cell.angle_alpha   90.00
_cell.angle_beta   90.00
_cell.angle_gamma   90.00
#
_symmetry.space_group_name_H-M   'P 1'
#
loop_
_entity.id
_entity.type
_entity.pdbx_description
1 polymer ?
#
loop_
_entity_poly.entity_id
_entity_poly.type
_entity_poly.pdbx_seq_one_letter_code
_entity_poly.pdbx_strand_id
1 'polypeptide(L)'
;MMVRYGGLPWSIADYMALAASYPFRRVSSIDYCCEDGVASNREEVLDRISRTIATNRECFARAIDLGIANRFMPVLQGRTPDDYVRCLDAIEGMILPGTTVGIGSMCRRVIHGPEGLVAVVERLSRVLPVGLRAHAFGVKGDALPYLAPFSRWVASIDSQAFGIAARRDAIQRGVAKSDRLVAAHMERWYRRQCGRALAAPVTLPEAADHSARPVAVDDPWERAIAEARAQIRDLIETGDLDHDEITANWVEAWAADLYHQRAA
;
A
#
# COMPACT_ATOMS: atom_id res chain seq x y z
N MET A 1 -0.24 -2.63 -13.49
CA MET A 1 1.02 -3.20 -13.99
C MET A 1 1.22 -4.58 -13.38
N MET A 2 1.25 -4.71 -12.05
CA MET A 2 1.33 -6.00 -11.35
C MET A 2 0.29 -7.04 -11.78
N VAL A 3 -1.01 -6.69 -11.85
CA VAL A 3 -2.06 -7.65 -12.26
C VAL A 3 -1.93 -8.07 -13.73
N ARG A 4 -1.42 -7.20 -14.62
CA ARG A 4 -1.35 -7.49 -16.06
C ARG A 4 -0.07 -8.24 -16.45
N TYR A 5 1.01 -8.04 -15.71
CA TYR A 5 2.34 -8.56 -16.05
C TYR A 5 2.90 -9.53 -15.01
N GLY A 6 2.14 -9.89 -13.97
CA GLY A 6 2.58 -10.82 -12.92
C GLY A 6 3.60 -10.25 -11.93
N GLY A 7 4.11 -9.03 -12.17
CA GLY A 7 5.11 -8.39 -11.33
C GLY A 7 5.56 -7.05 -11.91
N LEU A 8 6.66 -6.52 -11.38
CA LEU A 8 7.35 -5.37 -11.97
C LEU A 8 8.37 -5.87 -13.00
N PRO A 9 8.41 -5.33 -14.22
CA PRO A 9 9.34 -5.78 -15.26
C PRO A 9 10.76 -5.21 -15.10
N TRP A 10 11.09 -4.63 -13.94
CA TRP A 10 12.37 -3.98 -13.65
C TRP A 10 12.81 -4.40 -12.25
N SER A 11 14.12 -4.50 -12.03
CA SER A 11 14.65 -4.74 -10.68
C SER A 11 14.46 -3.52 -9.78
N ILE A 12 14.49 -3.74 -8.46
CA ILE A 12 14.52 -2.64 -7.48
C ILE A 12 15.76 -1.76 -7.70
N ALA A 13 16.89 -2.36 -8.09
CA ALA A 13 18.10 -1.61 -8.43
C ALA A 13 17.87 -0.62 -9.58
N ASP A 14 17.24 -1.05 -10.68
CA ASP A 14 16.95 -0.20 -11.84
C ASP A 14 15.98 0.93 -11.48
N TYR A 15 14.95 0.59 -10.70
CA TYR A 15 13.99 1.57 -10.19
C TYR A 15 14.67 2.66 -9.36
N MET A 16 15.54 2.26 -8.42
CA MET A 16 16.24 3.18 -7.54
C MET A 16 17.30 4.01 -8.30
N ALA A 17 17.95 3.43 -9.32
CA ALA A 17 18.84 4.17 -10.20
C ALA A 17 18.11 5.29 -10.97
N LEU A 18 16.91 5.00 -11.50
CA LEU A 18 16.06 6.04 -12.11
C LEU A 18 15.68 7.11 -11.08
N ALA A 19 15.30 6.70 -9.87
CA ALA A 19 14.93 7.61 -8.81
C ALA A 19 16.05 8.58 -8.40
N ALA A 20 17.31 8.12 -8.44
CA ALA A 20 18.48 8.93 -8.16
C ALA A 20 18.92 9.81 -9.35
N SER A 21 18.55 9.43 -10.58
CA SER A 21 18.97 10.13 -11.80
C SER A 21 18.36 11.52 -11.98
N TYR A 22 17.27 11.83 -11.24
CA TYR A 22 16.57 13.10 -11.34
C TYR A 22 16.24 13.69 -9.96
N PRO A 23 16.04 15.01 -9.83
CA PRO A 23 15.72 15.66 -8.57
C PRO A 23 14.24 15.48 -8.20
N PHE A 24 13.73 14.25 -8.20
CA PHE A 24 12.38 13.97 -7.74
C PHE A 24 12.22 14.41 -6.27
N ARG A 25 11.13 15.13 -5.98
CA ARG A 25 10.87 15.62 -4.62
C ARG A 25 10.62 14.47 -3.63
N ARG A 26 10.00 13.39 -4.10
CA ARG A 26 9.74 12.17 -3.35
C ARG A 26 9.84 10.96 -4.27
N VAL A 27 10.27 9.85 -3.71
CA VAL A 27 10.39 8.54 -4.36
C VAL A 27 9.75 7.54 -3.41
N SER A 28 8.68 6.87 -3.85
CA SER A 28 8.06 5.82 -3.04
C SER A 28 8.89 4.55 -3.08
N SER A 29 8.78 3.70 -2.06
CA SER A 29 9.16 2.30 -2.24
C SER A 29 8.36 1.65 -3.38
N ILE A 30 8.94 0.62 -3.98
CA ILE A 30 8.15 -0.41 -4.66
C ILE A 30 7.28 -1.12 -3.61
N ASP A 31 6.03 -1.39 -3.95
CA ASP A 31 5.04 -1.99 -3.06
C ASP A 31 4.13 -3.00 -3.78
N TYR A 32 3.46 -3.83 -2.98
CA TYR A 32 2.56 -4.87 -3.47
C TYR A 32 1.13 -4.59 -3.03
N CYS A 33 0.30 -4.11 -3.96
CA CYS A 33 -1.06 -3.70 -3.62
C CYS A 33 -1.95 -4.86 -3.17
N CYS A 34 -2.78 -4.58 -2.17
CA CYS A 34 -3.70 -5.46 -1.48
C CYS A 34 -5.17 -5.08 -1.74
N GLU A 35 -5.54 -4.45 -2.85
CA GLU A 35 -6.96 -4.23 -3.18
C GLU A 35 -7.66 -5.55 -3.56
N ASP A 36 -8.98 -5.64 -3.41
CA ASP A 36 -9.75 -6.86 -3.71
C ASP A 36 -9.58 -7.37 -5.14
N GLY A 37 -9.41 -6.46 -6.11
CA GLY A 37 -9.17 -6.82 -7.50
C GLY A 37 -7.74 -7.29 -7.79
N VAL A 38 -6.86 -7.28 -6.78
CA VAL A 38 -5.45 -7.67 -6.89
C VAL A 38 -5.17 -8.88 -6.01
N ALA A 39 -5.58 -8.84 -4.74
CA ALA A 39 -5.45 -9.95 -3.81
C ALA A 39 -6.81 -10.57 -3.48
N SER A 40 -6.96 -11.83 -3.84
CA SER A 40 -8.25 -12.54 -3.83
C SER A 40 -8.65 -13.08 -2.47
N ASN A 41 -7.68 -13.30 -1.58
CA ASN A 41 -7.90 -13.92 -0.28
C ASN A 41 -6.92 -13.39 0.78
N ARG A 42 -7.15 -13.76 2.04
CA ARG A 42 -6.36 -13.29 3.18
C ARG A 42 -4.88 -13.64 3.09
N GLU A 43 -4.55 -14.84 2.62
CA GLU A 43 -3.16 -15.29 2.48
C GLU A 43 -2.41 -14.47 1.44
N GLU A 44 -3.06 -14.15 0.32
CA GLU A 44 -2.47 -13.29 -0.70
C GLU A 44 -2.25 -11.85 -0.18
N VAL A 45 -3.14 -11.34 0.67
CA VAL A 45 -2.94 -10.06 1.35
C VAL A 45 -1.70 -10.12 2.24
N LEU A 46 -1.56 -11.16 3.07
CA LEU A 46 -0.42 -11.33 3.97
C LEU A 46 0.91 -11.46 3.23
N ASP A 47 0.94 -12.25 2.15
CA ASP A 47 2.11 -12.37 1.28
C ASP A 47 2.52 -11.01 0.71
N ARG A 48 1.58 -10.24 0.17
CA ARG A 48 1.86 -8.92 -0.40
C ARG A 48 2.31 -7.89 0.63
N ILE A 49 1.79 -7.93 1.85
CA ILE A 49 2.31 -7.09 2.95
C ILE A 49 3.77 -7.45 3.23
N SER A 50 4.09 -8.74 3.30
CA SER A 50 5.46 -9.23 3.56
C SER A 50 6.43 -8.82 2.47
N ARG A 51 6.03 -8.98 1.20
CA ARG A 51 6.78 -8.48 0.04
C ARG A 51 7.00 -6.97 0.10
N THR A 52 5.97 -6.21 0.48
CA THR A 52 6.08 -4.75 0.64
C THR A 52 7.05 -4.36 1.75
N ILE A 53 7.09 -5.10 2.86
CA ILE A 53 8.05 -4.88 3.94
C ILE A 53 9.49 -5.12 3.45
N ALA A 54 9.71 -6.24 2.75
CA ALA A 54 11.01 -6.57 2.16
C ALA A 54 11.46 -5.50 1.16
N THR A 55 10.58 -5.06 0.26
CA THR A 55 10.92 -4.04 -0.73
C THR A 55 11.13 -2.65 -0.11
N ASN A 56 10.42 -2.30 0.97
CA ASN A 56 10.72 -1.10 1.74
C ASN A 56 12.15 -1.14 2.29
N ARG A 57 12.57 -2.27 2.87
CA ARG A 57 13.94 -2.45 3.41
C ARG A 57 14.99 -2.30 2.33
N GLU A 58 14.82 -2.99 1.21
CA GLU A 58 15.77 -2.92 0.09
C GLU A 58 15.82 -1.52 -0.53
N CYS A 59 14.66 -0.92 -0.81
CA CYS A 59 14.60 0.43 -1.39
C CYS A 59 15.23 1.47 -0.44
N PHE A 60 15.01 1.34 0.88
CA PHE A 60 15.59 2.24 1.86
C PHE A 60 17.12 2.12 1.93
N ALA A 61 17.66 0.89 1.98
CA ALA A 61 19.10 0.65 1.95
C ALA A 61 19.74 1.28 0.69
N ARG A 62 19.14 1.04 -0.48
CA ARG A 62 19.59 1.65 -1.74
C ARG A 62 19.46 3.17 -1.74
N ALA A 63 18.40 3.71 -1.13
CA ALA A 63 18.23 5.16 -1.02
C ALA A 63 19.33 5.81 -0.16
N ILE A 64 19.82 5.12 0.86
CA ILE A 64 20.99 5.54 1.65
C ILE A 64 22.24 5.54 0.77
N ASP A 65 22.53 4.42 0.10
CA ASP A 65 23.72 4.28 -0.75
C ASP A 65 23.76 5.31 -1.89
N LEU A 66 22.59 5.63 -2.46
CA LEU A 66 22.43 6.60 -3.54
C LEU A 66 22.34 8.05 -3.03
N GLY A 67 22.37 8.30 -1.71
CA GLY A 67 22.29 9.64 -1.13
C GLY A 67 20.94 10.34 -1.32
N ILE A 68 19.85 9.58 -1.49
CA ILE A 68 18.49 10.07 -1.70
C ILE A 68 17.51 9.67 -0.59
N ALA A 69 17.99 9.16 0.54
CA ALA A 69 17.17 8.75 1.69
C ALA A 69 16.20 9.85 2.17
N ASN A 70 16.58 11.13 2.08
CA ASN A 70 15.71 12.26 2.43
C ASN A 70 14.51 12.48 1.48
N ARG A 71 14.49 11.83 0.31
CA ARG A 71 13.39 11.83 -0.65
C ARG A 71 12.57 10.55 -0.57
N PHE A 72 13.06 9.55 0.15
CA PHE A 72 12.42 8.24 0.23
C PHE A 72 11.12 8.31 1.02
N MET A 73 10.11 7.61 0.52
CA MET A 73 8.77 7.52 1.10
C MET A 73 8.41 6.03 1.18
N PRO A 74 8.57 5.39 2.34
CA PRO A 74 8.17 4.00 2.49
C PRO A 74 6.65 3.88 2.35
N VAL A 75 6.16 2.71 1.92
CA VAL A 75 4.73 2.49 1.65
C VAL A 75 4.16 1.44 2.60
N LEU A 76 3.06 1.78 3.24
CA LEU A 76 2.23 0.86 4.02
C LEU A 76 1.20 0.18 3.12
N GLN A 77 1.07 -1.14 3.25
CA GLN A 77 0.10 -1.94 2.52
C GLN A 77 -0.75 -2.78 3.48
N GLY A 78 -1.97 -3.10 3.05
CA GLY A 78 -2.90 -3.90 3.84
C GLY A 78 -4.34 -3.89 3.35
N ARG A 79 -5.17 -4.77 3.91
CA ARG A 79 -6.62 -4.77 3.71
C ARG A 79 -7.36 -4.23 4.91
N THR A 80 -7.14 -4.82 6.08
CA THR A 80 -7.75 -4.39 7.35
C THR A 80 -6.94 -3.26 7.98
N PRO A 81 -7.50 -2.49 8.93
CA PRO A 81 -6.72 -1.49 9.66
C PRO A 81 -5.47 -2.04 10.36
N ASP A 82 -5.55 -3.25 10.94
CA ASP A 82 -4.42 -3.89 11.63
C ASP A 82 -3.31 -4.36 10.68
N ASP A 83 -3.62 -4.65 9.41
CA ASP A 83 -2.59 -4.92 8.40
C ASP A 83 -1.63 -3.73 8.25
N TYR A 84 -2.17 -2.51 8.27
CA TYR A 84 -1.37 -1.30 8.14
C TYR A 84 -0.53 -1.05 9.39
N VAL A 85 -1.03 -1.42 10.58
CA VAL A 85 -0.26 -1.35 11.83
C VAL A 85 0.90 -2.36 11.78
N ARG A 86 0.64 -3.61 11.41
CA ARG A 86 1.69 -4.63 11.22
C ARG A 86 2.76 -4.15 10.24
N CYS A 87 2.33 -3.59 9.11
CA CYS A 87 3.24 -3.06 8.10
C CYS A 87 4.09 -1.92 8.67
N LEU A 88 3.46 -0.98 9.40
CA LEU A 88 4.12 0.15 10.06
C LEU A 88 5.17 -0.33 11.06
N ASP A 89 4.81 -1.25 11.96
CA ASP A 89 5.70 -1.79 12.99
C ASP A 89 6.94 -2.44 12.36
N ALA A 90 6.75 -3.19 11.27
CA ALA A 90 7.84 -3.84 10.56
C ALA A 90 8.82 -2.85 9.89
N ILE A 91 8.36 -1.63 9.59
CA ILE A 91 9.18 -0.62 8.90
C ILE A 91 9.57 0.59 9.77
N GLU A 92 9.21 0.60 11.05
CA GLU A 92 9.36 1.76 11.93
C GLU A 92 10.80 2.30 11.97
N GLY A 93 11.80 1.40 11.95
CA GLY A 93 13.21 1.76 11.91
C GLY A 93 13.66 2.57 10.69
N MET A 94 12.84 2.65 9.63
CA MET A 94 13.09 3.45 8.42
C MET A 94 12.39 4.81 8.46
N ILE A 95 11.52 5.05 9.45
CA ILE A 95 10.70 6.26 9.56
C ILE A 95 11.46 7.33 10.32
N LEU A 96 12.28 8.10 9.59
CA LEU A 96 12.99 9.25 10.14
C LEU A 96 12.03 10.41 10.44
N PRO A 97 12.36 11.33 11.37
CA PRO A 97 11.56 12.53 11.61
C PRO A 97 11.29 13.32 10.33
N GLY A 98 10.02 13.68 10.10
CA GLY A 98 9.58 14.40 8.91
C GLY A 98 9.38 13.54 7.66
N THR A 99 9.62 12.23 7.75
CA THR A 99 9.30 11.27 6.68
C THR A 99 7.83 11.37 6.29
N THR A 100 7.58 11.38 4.98
CA THR A 100 6.24 11.13 4.45
C THR A 100 6.13 9.65 4.16
N VAL A 101 5.09 8.98 4.66
CA VAL A 101 4.78 7.59 4.31
C VAL A 101 3.69 7.52 3.24
N GLY A 102 3.79 6.57 2.33
CA GLY A 102 2.72 6.22 1.42
C GLY A 102 1.71 5.31 2.09
N ILE A 103 0.42 5.51 1.84
CA ILE A 103 -0.63 4.56 2.23
C ILE A 103 -1.20 3.97 0.94
N GLY A 104 -0.82 2.73 0.66
CA GLY A 104 -1.23 1.98 -0.52
C GLY A 104 -2.65 1.42 -0.41
N SER A 105 -3.13 0.79 -1.48
CA SER A 105 -4.45 0.12 -1.54
C SER A 105 -5.66 0.97 -1.13
N MET A 106 -5.58 2.28 -1.35
CA MET A 106 -6.69 3.22 -1.16
C MET A 106 -7.48 3.46 -2.46
N CYS A 107 -6.94 3.06 -3.60
CA CYS A 107 -7.62 3.14 -4.88
C CYS A 107 -8.90 2.28 -4.86
N ARG A 108 -10.04 2.89 -5.20
CA ARG A 108 -11.38 2.26 -5.18
C ARG A 108 -11.88 1.79 -3.82
N ARG A 109 -11.10 1.90 -2.75
CA ARG A 109 -11.53 1.58 -1.39
C ARG A 109 -12.79 2.37 -1.04
N VAL A 110 -13.73 1.69 -0.39
CA VAL A 110 -14.96 2.31 0.12
C VAL A 110 -14.63 3.26 1.27
N ILE A 111 -15.41 4.33 1.43
CA ILE A 111 -15.15 5.33 2.48
C ILE A 111 -15.44 4.75 3.88
N HIS A 112 -16.53 4.00 3.99
CA HIS A 112 -17.08 3.49 5.25
C HIS A 112 -16.79 1.99 5.45
N GLY A 113 -17.13 1.48 6.63
CA GLY A 113 -17.02 0.06 6.98
C GLY A 113 -15.72 -0.28 7.73
N PRO A 114 -15.61 -1.50 8.26
CA PRO A 114 -14.48 -1.92 9.10
C PRO A 114 -13.14 -1.95 8.34
N GLU A 115 -13.17 -2.19 7.03
CA GLU A 115 -12.02 -2.10 6.13
C GLU A 115 -12.05 -0.81 5.27
N GLY A 116 -12.92 0.13 5.61
CA GLY A 116 -13.07 1.39 4.87
C GLY A 116 -11.82 2.28 4.99
N LEU A 117 -11.72 3.24 4.07
CA LEU A 117 -10.66 4.26 4.08
C LEU A 117 -10.58 4.96 5.45
N VAL A 118 -11.72 5.37 6.01
CA VAL A 118 -11.74 6.08 7.29
C VAL A 118 -11.27 5.19 8.44
N ALA A 119 -11.65 3.91 8.47
CA ALA A 119 -11.22 2.98 9.52
C ALA A 119 -9.69 2.80 9.53
N VAL A 120 -9.06 2.67 8.36
CA VAL A 120 -7.60 2.58 8.25
C VAL A 120 -6.91 3.86 8.72
N VAL A 121 -7.36 5.01 8.22
CA VAL A 121 -6.77 6.31 8.58
C VAL A 121 -6.96 6.59 10.06
N GLU A 122 -8.15 6.31 10.61
CA GLU A 122 -8.42 6.47 12.03
C GLU A 122 -7.51 5.59 12.89
N ARG A 123 -7.38 4.30 12.56
CA ARG A 123 -6.49 3.37 13.26
C ARG A 123 -5.03 3.85 13.26
N LEU A 124 -4.52 4.22 12.08
CA LEU A 124 -3.16 4.76 11.95
C LEU A 124 -2.98 6.04 12.76
N SER A 125 -3.97 6.93 12.79
CA SER A 125 -3.86 8.20 13.51
C SER A 125 -3.60 8.08 15.02
N ARG A 126 -3.83 6.88 15.59
CA ARG A 126 -3.62 6.55 17.01
C ARG A 126 -2.23 5.98 17.31
N VAL A 127 -1.55 5.41 16.32
CA VAL A 127 -0.26 4.72 16.48
C VAL A 127 0.89 5.42 15.78
N LEU A 128 0.60 6.33 14.84
CA LEU A 128 1.65 7.00 14.07
C LEU A 128 2.53 7.92 14.95
N PRO A 129 3.85 7.90 14.74
CA PRO A 129 4.77 8.83 15.37
C PRO A 129 4.39 10.29 15.13
N VAL A 130 4.60 11.14 16.14
CA VAL A 130 4.31 12.58 16.05
C VAL A 130 5.15 13.22 14.94
N GLY A 131 4.50 14.04 14.11
CA GLY A 131 5.16 14.79 13.03
C GLY A 131 5.27 14.03 11.71
N LEU A 132 4.86 12.75 11.67
CA LEU A 132 4.79 11.97 10.45
C LEU A 132 3.68 12.50 9.52
N ARG A 133 3.98 12.51 8.21
CA ARG A 133 3.02 12.89 7.17
C ARG A 133 2.70 11.69 6.30
N ALA A 134 1.52 11.68 5.68
CA ALA A 134 1.10 10.61 4.79
C ALA A 134 0.68 11.13 3.42
N HIS A 135 0.96 10.32 2.41
CA HIS A 135 0.38 10.41 1.08
C HIS A 135 -0.55 9.22 0.88
N ALA A 136 -1.85 9.46 0.72
CA ALA A 136 -2.82 8.38 0.50
C ALA A 136 -3.06 8.17 -1.00
N PHE A 137 -2.60 7.03 -1.52
CA PHE A 137 -2.52 6.76 -2.96
C PHE A 137 -3.88 6.50 -3.59
N GLY A 138 -4.25 7.26 -4.62
CA GLY A 138 -5.45 7.00 -5.42
C GLY A 138 -6.78 7.21 -4.68
N VAL A 139 -6.78 7.94 -3.56
CA VAL A 139 -8.00 8.31 -2.83
C VAL A 139 -8.93 9.12 -3.74
N LYS A 140 -10.21 8.75 -3.74
CA LYS A 140 -11.22 9.48 -4.50
C LYS A 140 -11.54 10.81 -3.82
N GLY A 141 -11.85 11.81 -4.64
CA GLY A 141 -12.11 13.16 -4.15
C GLY A 141 -13.33 13.31 -3.23
N ASP A 142 -14.33 12.45 -3.37
CA ASP A 142 -15.51 12.40 -2.48
C ASP A 142 -15.17 11.97 -1.05
N ALA A 143 -14.00 11.36 -0.83
CA ALA A 143 -13.49 11.06 0.50
C ALA A 143 -12.86 12.26 1.21
N LEU A 144 -12.58 13.38 0.52
CA LEU A 144 -11.85 14.51 1.11
C LEU A 144 -12.52 15.11 2.35
N PRO A 145 -13.86 15.31 2.42
CA PRO A 145 -14.51 15.78 3.64
C PRO A 145 -14.33 14.85 4.85
N TYR A 146 -14.21 13.53 4.59
CA TYR A 146 -13.98 12.52 5.63
C TYR A 146 -12.51 12.43 6.07
N LEU A 147 -11.59 12.85 5.20
CA LEU A 147 -10.16 12.94 5.52
C LEU A 147 -9.79 14.27 6.18
N ALA A 148 -10.64 15.30 6.09
CA ALA A 148 -10.39 16.61 6.68
C ALA A 148 -10.05 16.58 8.19
N PRO A 149 -10.70 15.75 9.04
CA PRO A 149 -10.30 15.58 10.45
C PRO A 149 -8.86 15.07 10.66
N PHE A 150 -8.29 14.42 9.63
CA PHE A 150 -6.96 13.83 9.65
C PHE A 150 -5.91 14.66 8.88
N SER A 151 -6.28 15.86 8.42
CA SER A 151 -5.44 16.77 7.63
C SER A 151 -4.11 17.16 8.30
N ARG A 152 -4.00 17.02 9.63
CA ARG A 152 -2.74 17.23 10.36
C ARG A 152 -1.60 16.30 9.90
N TRP A 153 -1.94 15.11 9.41
CA TRP A 153 -0.95 14.10 9.02
C TRP A 153 -1.22 13.55 7.61
N VAL A 154 -2.48 13.40 7.17
CA VAL A 154 -2.80 13.08 5.77
C VAL A 154 -2.55 14.32 4.92
N ALA A 155 -1.36 14.39 4.33
CA ALA A 155 -0.82 15.60 3.73
C ALA A 155 -1.12 15.73 2.23
N SER A 156 -1.36 14.63 1.54
CA SER A 156 -1.61 14.65 0.10
C SER A 156 -2.32 13.38 -0.38
N ILE A 157 -2.98 13.50 -1.53
CA ILE A 157 -3.57 12.41 -2.29
C ILE A 157 -3.21 12.59 -3.77
N ASP A 158 -3.39 11.57 -4.59
CA ASP A 158 -3.27 11.66 -6.04
C ASP A 158 -4.49 11.04 -6.75
N SER A 159 -4.65 11.35 -8.04
CA SER A 159 -5.68 10.73 -8.85
C SER A 159 -5.38 10.84 -10.34
N GLN A 160 -5.60 9.75 -11.07
CA GLN A 160 -5.63 9.75 -12.54
C GLN A 160 -7.02 10.06 -13.12
N ALA A 161 -8.01 10.42 -12.29
CA ALA A 161 -9.39 10.63 -12.73
C ALA A 161 -9.51 11.71 -13.83
N PHE A 162 -8.73 12.79 -13.75
CA PHE A 162 -8.72 13.83 -14.79
C PHE A 162 -8.10 13.33 -16.10
N GLY A 163 -7.07 12.48 -16.04
CA GLY A 163 -6.42 11.89 -17.21
C GLY A 163 -7.34 10.90 -17.93
N ILE A 164 -8.10 10.11 -17.16
CA ILE A 164 -9.14 9.20 -17.67
C ILE A 164 -10.28 10.01 -18.30
N ALA A 165 -10.73 11.08 -17.64
CA ALA A 165 -11.76 11.97 -18.19
C ALA A 165 -11.32 12.60 -19.51
N ALA A 166 -10.08 13.11 -19.59
CA ALA A 166 -9.51 13.65 -20.82
C ALA A 166 -9.43 12.61 -21.94
N ARG A 167 -9.08 11.35 -21.61
CA ARG A 167 -9.08 10.24 -22.60
C ARG A 167 -10.49 9.96 -23.13
N ARG A 168 -11.50 9.89 -22.25
CA ARG A 168 -12.89 9.65 -22.65
C ARG A 168 -13.44 10.78 -23.53
N ASP A 169 -13.18 12.03 -23.15
CA ASP A 169 -13.57 13.22 -23.92
C ASP A 169 -12.91 13.23 -25.31
N ALA A 170 -11.60 12.93 -25.39
CA ALA A 170 -10.89 12.83 -26.66
C ALA A 170 -11.51 11.77 -27.59
N ILE A 171 -11.82 10.58 -27.06
CA ILE A 171 -12.48 9.49 -27.80
C ILE A 171 -13.86 9.93 -28.28
N GLN A 172 -14.68 10.50 -27.40
CA GLN A 172 -16.05 10.91 -27.72
C GLN A 172 -16.08 11.98 -28.83
N ARG A 173 -15.08 12.86 -28.86
CA ARG A 173 -14.96 13.93 -29.86
C ARG A 173 -14.19 13.51 -31.11
N GLY A 174 -13.60 12.31 -31.15
CA GLY A 174 -12.75 11.86 -32.25
C GLY A 174 -11.47 12.70 -32.43
N VAL A 175 -10.90 13.23 -31.35
CA VAL A 175 -9.70 14.09 -31.38
C VAL A 175 -8.54 13.46 -30.61
N ALA A 176 -7.31 13.92 -30.88
CA ALA A 176 -6.14 13.53 -30.11
C ALA A 176 -6.23 14.03 -28.66
N LYS A 177 -5.73 13.22 -27.70
CA LYS A 177 -5.57 13.61 -26.29
C LYS A 177 -4.36 14.52 -26.13
N SER A 178 -4.50 15.79 -26.53
CA SER A 178 -3.43 16.78 -26.39
C SER A 178 -3.20 17.20 -24.94
N ASP A 179 -2.01 17.73 -24.64
CA ASP A 179 -1.67 18.24 -23.31
C ASP A 179 -2.59 19.38 -22.89
N ARG A 180 -3.00 20.25 -23.82
CA ARG A 180 -3.99 21.31 -23.57
C ARG A 180 -5.32 20.75 -23.09
N LEU A 181 -5.79 19.64 -23.67
CA LEU A 181 -7.03 18.98 -23.25
C LEU A 181 -6.88 18.41 -21.84
N VAL A 182 -5.77 17.72 -21.58
CA VAL A 182 -5.47 17.13 -20.27
C VAL A 182 -5.37 18.22 -19.19
N ALA A 183 -4.67 19.32 -19.47
CA ALA A 183 -4.53 20.46 -18.56
C ALA A 183 -5.88 21.08 -18.20
N ALA A 184 -6.78 21.26 -19.18
CA ALA A 184 -8.13 21.78 -18.92
C ALA A 184 -8.96 20.84 -18.01
N HIS A 185 -8.85 19.52 -18.20
CA HIS A 185 -9.50 18.54 -17.31
C HIS A 185 -8.87 18.53 -15.92
N MET A 186 -7.55 18.65 -15.83
CA MET A 186 -6.80 18.74 -14.57
C MET A 186 -7.21 19.97 -13.76
N GLU A 187 -7.28 21.15 -14.37
CA GLU A 187 -7.67 22.40 -13.71
C GLU A 187 -9.10 22.33 -13.16
N ARG A 188 -10.05 21.81 -13.94
CA ARG A 188 -11.43 21.59 -13.49
C ARG A 188 -11.49 20.57 -12.35
N TRP A 189 -10.72 19.49 -12.45
CA TRP A 189 -10.65 18.48 -11.40
C TRP A 189 -10.06 19.05 -10.11
N TYR A 190 -8.99 19.83 -10.19
CA TYR A 190 -8.31 20.46 -9.06
C TYR A 190 -9.26 21.41 -8.32
N ARG A 191 -9.92 22.34 -9.03
CA ARG A 191 -10.91 23.26 -8.42
C ARG A 191 -12.00 22.52 -7.65
N ARG A 192 -12.51 21.41 -8.21
CA ARG A 192 -13.50 20.56 -7.51
C ARG A 192 -12.92 19.93 -6.25
N GLN A 193 -11.65 19.49 -6.26
CA GLN A 193 -11.02 18.90 -5.08
C GLN A 193 -10.75 19.96 -4.01
N CYS A 194 -10.34 21.17 -4.38
CA CYS A 194 -10.23 22.29 -3.45
C CYS A 194 -11.57 22.58 -2.77
N GLY A 195 -12.67 22.64 -3.53
CA GLY A 195 -14.00 22.82 -2.96
C GLY A 195 -14.39 21.72 -1.97
N ARG A 196 -14.05 20.46 -2.27
CA ARG A 196 -14.31 19.32 -1.37
C ARG A 196 -13.41 19.32 -0.13
N ALA A 197 -12.16 19.72 -0.27
CA ALA A 197 -11.23 19.84 0.85
C ALA A 197 -11.59 20.99 1.81
N LEU A 198 -12.25 22.04 1.29
CA LEU A 198 -12.74 23.18 2.06
C LEU A 198 -14.17 22.98 2.60
N ALA A 199 -14.84 21.89 2.22
CA ALA A 199 -16.17 21.57 2.72
C ALA A 199 -16.12 21.26 4.23
N ALA A 200 -17.28 21.34 4.90
CA ALA A 200 -17.37 20.98 6.31
C ALA A 200 -16.86 19.54 6.53
N PRO A 201 -15.97 19.32 7.52
CA PRO A 201 -15.50 17.98 7.85
C PRO A 201 -16.67 17.07 8.18
N VAL A 202 -16.61 15.82 7.72
CA VAL A 202 -17.61 14.80 8.03
C VAL A 202 -16.95 13.75 8.92
N THR A 203 -17.46 13.63 10.14
CA THR A 203 -17.02 12.62 11.09
C THR A 203 -17.94 11.41 11.00
N LEU A 204 -17.35 10.22 10.96
CA LEU A 204 -18.09 8.97 11.11
C LEU A 204 -18.06 8.53 12.57
N PRO A 205 -19.07 7.76 13.03
CA PRO A 205 -18.92 7.01 14.26
C PRO A 205 -17.64 6.21 14.19
N GLU A 206 -16.88 6.22 15.28
CA GLU A 206 -15.67 5.42 15.42
C GLU A 206 -15.97 3.98 15.00
N ALA A 207 -15.16 3.45 14.08
CA ALA A 207 -15.31 2.07 13.69
C ALA A 207 -15.07 1.22 14.95
N ALA A 208 -16.05 0.38 15.32
CA ALA A 208 -15.86 -0.56 16.41
C ALA A 208 -14.57 -1.35 16.17
N ASP A 209 -13.80 -1.60 17.22
CA ASP A 209 -12.53 -2.31 17.13
C ASP A 209 -12.77 -3.73 16.57
N HIS A 210 -12.57 -3.88 15.26
CA HIS A 210 -12.70 -5.16 14.58
C HIS A 210 -11.32 -5.78 14.51
N SER A 211 -10.87 -6.31 15.64
CA SER A 211 -9.85 -7.36 15.59
C SER A 211 -10.50 -8.55 14.87
N ALA A 212 -10.02 -8.86 13.66
CA ALA A 212 -10.40 -10.09 13.01
C ALA A 212 -9.95 -11.23 13.94
N ARG A 213 -10.90 -11.94 14.57
CA ARG A 213 -10.56 -13.13 15.35
C ARG A 213 -9.91 -14.11 14.37
N PRO A 214 -8.72 -14.67 14.70
CA PRO A 214 -8.17 -15.74 13.90
C PRO A 214 -9.20 -16.86 13.82
N VAL A 215 -9.57 -17.26 12.61
CA VAL A 215 -10.37 -18.47 12.41
C VAL A 215 -9.49 -19.63 12.85
N ALA A 216 -9.94 -20.39 13.86
CA ALA A 216 -9.24 -21.58 14.27
C ALA A 216 -9.21 -22.55 13.09
N VAL A 217 -8.01 -22.95 12.67
CA VAL A 217 -7.82 -23.97 11.65
C VAL A 217 -7.86 -25.31 12.38
N ASP A 218 -8.97 -26.04 12.25
CA ASP A 218 -9.17 -27.30 12.99
C ASP A 218 -8.36 -28.46 12.39
N ASP A 219 -8.05 -28.43 11.10
CA ASP A 219 -7.25 -29.46 10.43
C ASP A 219 -5.74 -29.31 10.75
N PRO A 220 -5.09 -30.35 11.32
CA PRO A 220 -3.64 -30.35 11.55
C PRO A 220 -2.79 -30.08 10.30
N TRP A 221 -3.21 -30.51 9.10
CA TRP A 221 -2.49 -30.23 7.85
C TRP A 221 -2.61 -28.77 7.45
N GLU A 222 -3.82 -28.22 7.47
CA GLU A 222 -4.04 -26.80 7.18
C GLU A 222 -3.28 -25.89 8.17
N ARG A 223 -3.16 -26.31 9.45
CA ARG A 223 -2.30 -25.60 10.43
C ARG A 223 -0.83 -25.63 10.04
N ALA A 224 -0.31 -26.78 9.60
CA ALA A 224 1.07 -26.88 9.15
C ALA A 224 1.34 -26.00 7.91
N ILE A 225 0.39 -25.94 6.98
CA ILE A 225 0.44 -25.04 5.81
C ILE A 225 0.44 -23.57 6.24
N ALA A 226 -0.47 -23.18 7.14
CA ALA A 226 -0.56 -21.80 7.62
C ALA A 226 0.74 -21.34 8.31
N GLU A 227 1.36 -22.25 9.08
CA GLU A 227 2.63 -21.99 9.75
C GLU A 227 3.82 -21.95 8.79
N ALA A 228 3.91 -22.89 7.84
CA ALA A 228 4.94 -22.86 6.81
C ALA A 228 4.92 -21.52 6.07
N ARG A 229 3.72 -21.04 5.71
CA ARG A 229 3.54 -19.72 5.08
C ARG A 229 3.96 -18.58 5.99
N ALA A 230 3.69 -18.66 7.29
CA ALA A 230 4.12 -17.65 8.26
C ALA A 230 5.65 -17.60 8.36
N GLN A 231 6.31 -18.74 8.54
CA GLN A 231 7.78 -18.83 8.61
C GLN A 231 8.45 -18.33 7.32
N ILE A 232 7.91 -18.71 6.16
CA ILE A 232 8.40 -18.23 4.86
C ILE A 232 8.26 -16.70 4.75
N ARG A 233 7.12 -16.13 5.17
CA ARG A 233 6.93 -14.67 5.17
C ARG A 233 7.93 -13.97 6.09
N ASP A 234 8.19 -14.52 7.27
CA ASP A 234 9.17 -13.94 8.19
C ASP A 234 10.56 -13.88 7.54
N LEU A 235 10.96 -14.93 6.81
CA LEU A 235 12.22 -14.97 6.05
C LEU A 235 12.24 -13.99 4.86
N ILE A 236 11.12 -13.82 4.15
CA ILE A 236 11.01 -12.80 3.10
C ILE A 236 11.22 -11.42 3.72
N GLU A 237 10.55 -11.15 4.83
CA GLU A 237 10.60 -9.85 5.48
C GLU A 237 12.03 -9.52 5.89
N THR A 238 12.76 -10.45 6.52
CA THR A 238 14.17 -10.23 6.91
C THR A 238 15.13 -10.17 5.73
N GLY A 239 14.70 -10.59 4.53
CA GLY A 239 15.54 -10.68 3.34
C GLY A 239 16.39 -11.96 3.28
N ASP A 240 16.14 -12.91 4.18
CA ASP A 240 16.80 -14.23 4.16
C ASP A 240 16.28 -15.11 3.03
N LEU A 241 15.17 -14.72 2.39
CA LEU A 241 14.56 -15.40 1.26
C LEU A 241 14.04 -14.39 0.23
N ASP A 242 14.32 -14.66 -1.05
CA ASP A 242 13.73 -13.87 -2.13
C ASP A 242 12.28 -14.29 -2.38
N HIS A 243 11.37 -13.31 -2.31
CA HIS A 243 9.95 -13.49 -2.60
C HIS A 243 9.61 -13.97 -4.02
N ASP A 244 10.51 -13.79 -4.99
CA ASP A 244 10.30 -14.22 -6.39
C ASP A 244 10.60 -15.71 -6.61
N GLU A 245 11.25 -16.37 -5.65
CA GLU A 245 11.69 -17.78 -5.76
C GLU A 245 10.70 -18.77 -5.13
N ILE A 246 9.66 -18.29 -4.44
CA ILE A 246 8.72 -19.13 -3.67
C ILE A 246 7.65 -19.73 -4.57
N THR A 247 7.52 -21.05 -4.53
CA THR A 247 6.46 -21.81 -5.23
C THR A 247 5.52 -22.50 -4.25
N ALA A 248 4.29 -22.79 -4.69
CA ALA A 248 3.30 -23.52 -3.89
C ALA A 248 3.83 -24.89 -3.42
N ASN A 249 4.55 -25.59 -4.28
CA ASN A 249 5.15 -26.90 -3.97
C ASN A 249 6.18 -26.81 -2.84
N TRP A 250 6.90 -25.70 -2.74
CA TRP A 250 7.90 -25.50 -1.69
C TRP A 250 7.24 -25.24 -0.32
N VAL A 251 6.12 -24.50 -0.31
CA VAL A 251 5.29 -24.32 0.89
C VAL A 251 4.74 -25.66 1.39
N GLU A 252 4.26 -26.51 0.49
CA GLU A 252 3.74 -27.84 0.83
C GLU A 252 4.82 -28.76 1.39
N ALA A 253 6.04 -28.73 0.82
CA ALA A 253 7.17 -29.49 1.34
C ALA A 253 7.54 -29.05 2.76
N TRP A 254 7.64 -27.74 3.01
CA TRP A 254 7.91 -27.20 4.35
C TRP A 254 6.80 -27.58 5.34
N ALA A 255 5.55 -27.51 4.92
CA ALA A 255 4.41 -27.92 5.74
C ALA A 255 4.45 -29.42 6.07
N ALA A 256 4.87 -30.28 5.12
CA ALA A 256 5.06 -31.71 5.36
C ALA A 256 6.09 -31.95 6.47
N ASP A 257 7.22 -31.25 6.43
CA ASP A 257 8.24 -31.36 7.47
C ASP A 257 7.71 -30.95 8.85
N LEU A 258 7.00 -29.81 8.94
CA LEU A 258 6.37 -29.35 10.19
C LEU A 258 5.29 -30.32 10.70
N TYR A 259 4.49 -30.88 9.81
CA TYR A 259 3.46 -31.84 10.14
C TYR A 259 4.08 -33.12 10.72
N HIS A 260 5.12 -33.65 10.08
CA HIS A 260 5.81 -34.86 10.53
C HIS A 260 6.56 -34.66 11.85
N GLN A 261 7.17 -33.49 12.07
CA GLN A 261 7.83 -33.15 13.34
C GLN A 261 6.87 -33.15 14.55
N ARG A 262 5.58 -32.88 14.32
CA ARG A 262 4.56 -32.86 15.38
C ARG A 262 3.86 -34.19 15.61
N ALA A 263 3.93 -35.08 14.63
CA ALA A 263 3.40 -36.43 14.73
C ALA A 263 4.37 -37.40 15.42
N ALA A 264 5.64 -37.00 15.58
CA ALA A 264 6.70 -37.71 16.31
C ALA A 264 6.76 -37.26 17.78
#